data_AF-A0AAU5MJ04-F1
#
_entry.id   AF-A0AAU5MJ04-F1
#
_cell.length_a   1.000
_cell.length_b   1.000
_cell.length_c   1.000
_cell.angle_alpha   90.00
_cell.angle_beta   90.00
_cell.angle_gamma   90.00
#
_symmetry.space_group_name_H-M   'P 1'
#
loop_
_entity.id
_entity.type
_entity.pdbx_description
1 polymer ?
#
loop_
_entity_poly.entity_id
_entity_poly.type
_entity_poly.pdbx_seq_one_letter_code
_entity_poly.pdbx_strand_id
1 'polypeptide(L)'
;MKVTTLRELLREQANAAVQVSGAHHSSWNNRYGPRIPSASKIGGTANWDHSISYNPRHVDERLQEMFRNARVHNQDPADLRGYRDALRVVLHENVHLLASEGREYSQAQAAFQSGPGVRPLEEGITELYSHQKLNEYIDELGIDQIAPGIKNVHSPKVYKEFTPAVEGFADAIERRSGVQRDDLIGRLAVVPPDQKFKAAAEAMYDNSDLRGLMPPDQREQAVAQIAQAMGRPFGEVERLPEGADPDEIRTVGAKAAGEGYKAISRLKKQWQMPAPSRQVQRGVGPEQRQATQSERGDGAQPPTQSSAPAARSAEAGAAAEAGTASPGSEGAAPAGASPAARAHAGASPASAPELPPDIAAAARAGLSGPPLASASRLSPDRQGARGTGSNAPAAERQGPETQR
;
A
#
# COMPACT_ATOMS: atom_id res chain seq x y z
N MET A 1 -24.91 3.66 -7.08
CA MET A 1 -26.04 4.53 -6.61
C MET A 1 -26.03 5.80 -7.45
N LYS A 2 -27.15 6.27 -8.01
CA LYS A 2 -27.11 7.47 -8.88
C LYS A 2 -27.27 8.76 -8.08
N VAL A 3 -26.27 9.63 -8.09
CA VAL A 3 -26.33 10.94 -7.45
C VAL A 3 -26.96 11.97 -8.39
N THR A 4 -27.66 12.97 -7.82
CA THR A 4 -28.32 14.04 -8.59
C THR A 4 -27.87 15.43 -8.17
N THR A 5 -27.22 15.56 -7.01
CA THR A 5 -26.68 16.83 -6.50
C THR A 5 -25.24 16.68 -6.04
N LEU A 6 -24.50 17.80 -5.95
CA LEU A 6 -23.16 17.81 -5.38
C LEU A 6 -23.13 17.28 -3.94
N ARG A 7 -24.13 17.63 -3.13
CA ARG A 7 -24.23 17.17 -1.75
C ARG A 7 -24.36 15.64 -1.68
N GLU A 8 -25.13 15.05 -2.59
CA GLU A 8 -25.23 13.59 -2.69
C GLU A 8 -23.92 12.96 -3.16
N LEU A 9 -23.25 13.52 -4.18
CA LEU A 9 -21.93 13.04 -4.61
C LEU A 9 -20.97 12.98 -3.43
N LEU A 10 -20.86 14.09 -2.71
CA LEU A 10 -19.98 14.25 -1.56
C LEU A 10 -20.34 13.31 -0.40
N ARG A 11 -21.62 12.95 -0.23
CA ARG A 11 -22.06 11.95 0.76
C ARG A 11 -21.74 10.51 0.33
N GLU A 12 -21.89 10.21 -0.96
CA GLU A 12 -21.76 8.83 -1.49
C GLU A 12 -20.34 8.48 -1.95
N GLN A 13 -19.42 9.45 -1.99
CA GLN A 13 -18.09 9.29 -2.55
C GLN A 13 -17.30 8.09 -2.01
N ALA A 14 -17.34 7.85 -0.70
CA ALA A 14 -16.59 6.77 -0.05
C ALA A 14 -17.26 5.42 -0.28
N ASN A 15 -18.60 5.39 -0.23
CA ASN A 15 -19.37 4.20 -0.56
C ASN A 15 -19.06 3.74 -1.99
N ALA A 16 -19.08 4.66 -2.95
CA ALA A 16 -18.74 4.35 -4.34
C ALA A 16 -17.28 3.86 -4.49
N ALA A 17 -16.33 4.44 -3.74
CA ALA A 17 -14.94 4.00 -3.77
C ALA A 17 -14.78 2.56 -3.22
N VAL A 18 -15.50 2.22 -2.15
CA VAL A 18 -15.57 0.86 -1.60
C VAL A 18 -16.19 -0.11 -2.61
N GLN A 19 -17.32 0.24 -3.24
CA GLN A 19 -17.99 -0.63 -4.22
C GLN A 19 -17.11 -0.92 -5.44
N VAL A 20 -16.44 0.10 -5.98
CA VAL A 20 -15.56 -0.05 -7.15
C VAL A 20 -14.29 -0.83 -6.83
N SER A 21 -13.79 -0.71 -5.60
CA SER A 21 -12.55 -1.37 -5.18
C SER A 21 -12.71 -2.76 -4.60
N GLY A 22 -13.89 -3.08 -4.06
CA GLY A 22 -14.06 -4.28 -3.24
C GLY A 22 -13.27 -4.24 -1.93
N ALA A 23 -12.81 -3.06 -1.49
CA ALA A 23 -12.24 -2.90 -0.16
C ALA A 23 -13.26 -3.32 0.91
N HIS A 24 -12.78 -3.70 2.09
CA HIS A 24 -13.69 -4.04 3.19
C HIS A 24 -14.51 -2.82 3.63
N HIS A 25 -13.87 -1.66 3.72
CA HIS A 25 -14.49 -0.40 4.10
C HIS A 25 -13.62 0.80 3.72
N SER A 26 -14.15 2.00 3.95
CA SER A 26 -13.40 3.24 3.99
C SER A 26 -13.32 3.73 5.44
N SER A 27 -12.14 4.18 5.87
CA SER A 27 -11.94 4.86 7.15
C SER A 27 -12.60 6.24 7.20
N TRP A 28 -13.09 6.80 6.07
CA TRP A 28 -13.65 8.15 6.05
C TRP A 28 -14.77 8.34 7.06
N ASN A 29 -14.63 9.35 7.93
CA ASN A 29 -15.54 9.60 9.05
C ASN A 29 -16.72 10.53 8.70
N ASN A 30 -16.98 10.74 7.41
CA ASN A 30 -18.00 11.66 6.90
C ASN A 30 -17.80 13.13 7.33
N ARG A 31 -16.55 13.54 7.58
CA ARG A 31 -16.19 14.94 7.88
C ARG A 31 -15.23 15.50 6.84
N TYR A 32 -15.36 16.81 6.64
CA TYR A 32 -14.41 17.59 5.88
C TYR A 32 -13.45 18.30 6.82
N GLY A 33 -12.16 18.22 6.51
CA GLY A 33 -11.12 18.94 7.23
C GLY A 33 -11.08 20.42 6.84
N PRO A 34 -10.08 21.17 7.32
CA PRO A 34 -9.85 22.55 6.91
C PRO A 34 -9.71 22.66 5.39
N ARG A 35 -10.25 23.74 4.80
CA ARG A 35 -10.12 23.99 3.36
C ARG A 35 -8.66 24.20 2.97
N ILE A 36 -8.25 23.58 1.88
CA ILE A 36 -6.93 23.82 1.29
C ILE A 36 -6.95 25.22 0.65
N PRO A 37 -5.91 26.06 0.84
CA PRO A 37 -5.85 27.36 0.19
C PRO A 37 -5.99 27.25 -1.33
N SER A 38 -6.84 28.08 -1.96
CA SER A 38 -7.12 28.00 -3.40
C SER A 38 -5.90 28.20 -4.30
N ALA A 39 -4.84 28.86 -3.80
CA ALA A 39 -3.58 29.04 -4.51
C ALA A 39 -2.65 27.81 -4.46
N SER A 40 -2.97 26.82 -3.62
CA SER A 40 -2.20 25.58 -3.51
C SER A 40 -2.30 24.76 -4.80
N LYS A 41 -1.22 24.04 -5.11
CA LYS A 41 -1.20 23.03 -6.18
C LYS A 41 -1.85 21.71 -5.75
N ILE A 42 -2.04 21.51 -4.45
CA ILE A 42 -2.66 20.31 -3.87
C ILE A 42 -4.16 20.35 -4.14
N GLY A 43 -4.71 19.28 -4.71
CA GLY A 43 -6.13 19.15 -5.03
C GLY A 43 -6.97 18.65 -3.84
N GLY A 44 -6.44 17.72 -3.06
CA GLY A 44 -7.11 17.13 -1.90
C GLY A 44 -6.10 16.62 -0.87
N THR A 45 -6.61 16.23 0.29
CA THR A 45 -5.83 15.55 1.34
C THR A 45 -6.75 14.66 2.17
N ALA A 46 -6.42 13.37 2.23
CA ALA A 46 -6.91 12.45 3.25
C ALA A 46 -6.15 12.69 4.58
N ASN A 47 -6.85 13.19 5.59
CA ASN A 47 -6.25 13.52 6.88
C ASN A 47 -6.18 12.28 7.78
N TRP A 48 -5.19 12.26 8.68
CA TRP A 48 -5.00 11.16 9.64
C TRP A 48 -6.14 11.02 10.66
N ASP A 49 -6.96 12.06 10.85
CA ASP A 49 -8.18 12.01 11.65
C ASP A 49 -9.39 11.47 10.87
N HIS A 50 -9.14 10.94 9.66
CA HIS A 50 -10.10 10.37 8.72
C HIS A 50 -11.05 11.39 8.06
N SER A 51 -10.79 12.68 8.17
CA SER A 51 -11.46 13.69 7.37
C SER A 51 -10.83 13.84 5.98
N ILE A 52 -11.55 14.42 5.02
CA ILE A 52 -10.97 14.81 3.72
C ILE A 52 -11.02 16.32 3.58
N SER A 53 -9.93 16.91 3.10
CA SER A 53 -9.86 18.32 2.73
C SER A 53 -9.78 18.45 1.21
N TYR A 54 -10.59 19.33 0.61
CA TYR A 54 -10.53 19.63 -0.80
C TYR A 54 -10.07 21.07 -1.07
N ASN A 55 -9.40 21.25 -2.19
CA ASN A 55 -9.08 22.56 -2.72
C ASN A 55 -10.28 23.10 -3.50
N PRO A 56 -10.81 24.28 -3.13
CA PRO A 56 -11.99 24.83 -3.79
C PRO A 56 -11.82 24.98 -5.31
N ARG A 57 -10.67 25.45 -5.77
CA ARG A 57 -10.43 25.74 -7.20
C ARG A 57 -10.34 24.46 -8.04
N HIS A 58 -9.74 23.41 -7.50
CA HIS A 58 -9.48 22.17 -8.24
C HIS A 58 -10.61 21.16 -8.13
N VAL A 59 -11.40 21.22 -7.05
CA VAL A 59 -12.47 20.25 -6.76
C VAL A 59 -13.82 20.93 -6.60
N ASP A 60 -14.04 21.69 -5.53
CA ASP A 60 -15.39 22.15 -5.16
C ASP A 60 -16.05 22.99 -6.27
N GLU A 61 -15.34 24.00 -6.78
CA GLU A 61 -15.83 24.91 -7.81
C GLU A 61 -16.10 24.15 -9.12
N ARG A 62 -15.22 23.20 -9.49
CA ARG A 62 -15.38 22.36 -10.69
C ARG A 62 -16.58 21.44 -10.59
N LEU A 63 -16.78 20.78 -9.45
CA LEU A 63 -17.94 19.93 -9.25
C LEU A 63 -19.23 20.77 -9.14
N GLN A 64 -19.21 21.93 -8.48
CA GLN A 64 -20.36 22.85 -8.46
C GLN A 64 -20.73 23.31 -9.87
N GLU A 65 -19.74 23.64 -10.69
CA GLU A 65 -19.94 23.99 -12.10
C GLU A 65 -20.54 22.82 -12.88
N MET A 66 -20.01 21.61 -12.74
CA MET A 66 -20.55 20.39 -13.37
C MET A 66 -22.03 20.18 -13.05
N PHE A 67 -22.43 20.31 -11.79
CA PHE A 67 -23.84 20.15 -11.38
C PHE A 67 -24.74 21.32 -11.81
N ARG A 68 -24.21 22.54 -11.92
CA ARG A 68 -24.97 23.68 -12.48
C ARG A 68 -25.22 23.51 -13.97
N ASN A 69 -24.24 22.95 -14.68
CA ASN A 69 -24.31 22.67 -16.11
C ASN A 69 -24.83 21.25 -16.40
N ALA A 70 -25.52 20.62 -15.43
CA ALA A 70 -25.94 19.24 -15.53
C ALA A 70 -26.83 19.00 -16.76
N ARG A 71 -26.61 17.86 -17.43
CA ARG A 71 -27.39 17.39 -18.59
C ARG A 71 -27.32 18.32 -19.80
N VAL A 72 -26.41 19.28 -19.82
CA VAL A 72 -26.07 20.01 -21.03
C VAL A 72 -25.33 19.06 -21.95
N HIS A 73 -25.96 18.72 -23.07
CA HIS A 73 -25.32 17.96 -24.14
C HIS A 73 -24.35 18.90 -24.89
N ASN A 74 -23.17 18.39 -25.28
CA ASN A 74 -22.10 19.13 -25.96
C ASN A 74 -21.32 20.14 -25.08
N GLN A 75 -21.03 19.78 -23.83
CA GLN A 75 -20.08 20.54 -23.01
C GLN A 75 -18.71 20.64 -23.69
N ASP A 76 -18.00 21.76 -23.49
CA ASP A 76 -16.64 21.94 -23.98
C ASP A 76 -15.75 20.79 -23.47
N PRO A 77 -14.98 20.10 -24.33
CA PRO A 77 -14.01 19.10 -23.90
C PRO A 77 -13.05 19.58 -22.80
N ALA A 78 -12.74 20.88 -22.73
CA ALA A 78 -11.93 21.46 -21.67
C ALA A 78 -12.63 21.42 -20.30
N ASP A 79 -13.92 21.74 -20.25
CA ASP A 79 -14.71 21.68 -19.02
C ASP A 79 -14.90 20.24 -18.55
N LEU A 80 -15.21 19.32 -19.47
CA LEU A 80 -15.29 17.89 -19.17
C LEU A 80 -13.97 17.35 -18.58
N ARG A 81 -12.82 17.79 -19.09
CA ARG A 81 -11.51 17.45 -18.51
C ARG A 81 -11.38 17.99 -17.09
N GLY A 82 -11.75 19.24 -16.85
CA GLY A 82 -11.74 19.84 -15.52
C GLY A 82 -12.63 19.09 -14.51
N TYR A 83 -13.81 18.66 -14.92
CA TYR A 83 -14.70 17.84 -14.09
C TYR A 83 -14.13 16.46 -13.81
N ARG A 84 -13.55 15.82 -14.84
CA ARG A 84 -12.89 14.52 -14.70
C ARG A 84 -11.71 14.59 -13.74
N ASP A 85 -10.88 15.62 -13.84
CA ASP A 85 -9.75 15.85 -12.95
C ASP A 85 -10.20 16.03 -11.50
N ALA A 86 -11.28 16.78 -11.27
CA ALA A 86 -11.87 16.95 -9.94
C ALA A 86 -12.37 15.62 -9.35
N LEU A 87 -13.06 14.80 -10.14
CA LEU A 87 -13.52 13.47 -9.72
C LEU A 87 -12.36 12.52 -9.45
N ARG A 88 -11.27 12.60 -10.23
CA ARG A 88 -10.05 11.85 -9.96
C ARG A 88 -9.48 12.20 -8.60
N VAL A 89 -9.39 13.50 -8.26
CA VAL A 89 -8.92 13.93 -6.93
C VAL A 89 -9.83 13.39 -5.84
N VAL A 90 -11.17 13.47 -6.01
CA VAL A 90 -12.12 12.89 -5.05
C VAL A 90 -11.84 11.40 -4.83
N LEU A 91 -11.71 10.62 -5.91
CA LEU A 91 -11.39 9.19 -5.81
C LEU A 91 -10.03 8.95 -5.16
N HIS A 92 -9.01 9.72 -5.53
CA HIS A 92 -7.64 9.63 -4.97
C HIS A 92 -7.65 9.76 -3.44
N GLU A 93 -8.32 10.78 -2.90
CA GLU A 93 -8.40 10.93 -1.44
C GLU A 93 -9.19 9.80 -0.77
N ASN A 94 -10.24 9.28 -1.42
CA ASN A 94 -11.00 8.15 -0.88
C ASN A 94 -10.18 6.85 -0.92
N VAL A 95 -9.30 6.67 -1.91
CA VAL A 95 -8.43 5.49 -2.04
C VAL A 95 -7.41 5.43 -0.90
N HIS A 96 -6.83 6.56 -0.48
CA HIS A 96 -6.01 6.60 0.74
C HIS A 96 -6.75 6.06 1.96
N LEU A 97 -8.06 6.31 2.05
CA LEU A 97 -8.89 5.89 3.16
C LEU A 97 -9.47 4.48 3.02
N LEU A 98 -9.17 3.74 1.94
CA LEU A 98 -9.60 2.34 1.84
C LEU A 98 -8.78 1.45 2.77
N ALA A 99 -9.45 0.51 3.43
CA ALA A 99 -8.81 -0.38 4.38
C ALA A 99 -9.36 -1.80 4.32
N SER A 100 -8.49 -2.76 4.64
CA SER A 100 -8.81 -4.16 4.85
C SER A 100 -9.48 -4.40 6.19
N GLU A 101 -10.08 -5.58 6.38
CA GLU A 101 -10.69 -5.98 7.65
C GLU A 101 -9.74 -5.80 8.84
N GLY A 102 -10.26 -5.25 9.96
CA GLY A 102 -9.52 -5.06 11.21
C GLY A 102 -8.43 -3.99 11.19
N ARG A 103 -8.39 -3.15 10.14
CA ARG A 103 -7.37 -2.11 9.94
C ARG A 103 -8.01 -0.76 9.68
N GLU A 104 -7.29 0.31 10.00
CA GLU A 104 -7.70 1.70 9.78
C GLU A 104 -6.57 2.52 9.16
N TYR A 105 -6.89 3.54 8.37
CA TYR A 105 -5.89 4.43 7.76
C TYR A 105 -4.92 5.05 8.77
N SER A 106 -5.44 5.53 9.90
CA SER A 106 -4.64 6.22 10.94
C SER A 106 -3.58 5.33 11.58
N GLN A 107 -3.74 4.00 11.56
CA GLN A 107 -2.76 3.06 12.09
C GLN A 107 -1.45 3.07 11.28
N ALA A 108 -1.50 3.50 10.01
CA ALA A 108 -0.34 3.55 9.13
C ALA A 108 0.49 4.84 9.27
N GLN A 109 0.07 5.82 10.07
CA GLN A 109 0.69 7.16 10.12
C GLN A 109 2.21 7.11 10.36
N ALA A 110 2.65 6.36 11.37
CA ALA A 110 4.07 6.28 11.72
C ALA A 110 4.90 5.65 10.57
N ALA A 111 4.36 4.59 9.95
CA ALA A 111 5.00 3.91 8.84
C ALA A 111 5.02 4.78 7.57
N PHE A 112 3.97 5.57 7.32
CA PHE A 112 3.94 6.50 6.20
C PHE A 112 4.99 7.61 6.35
N GLN A 113 5.17 8.15 7.56
CA GLN A 113 6.11 9.24 7.83
C GLN A 113 7.58 8.80 7.83
N SER A 114 7.86 7.56 8.23
CA SER A 114 9.23 7.12 8.53
C SER A 114 9.63 5.79 7.88
N GLY A 115 8.68 5.04 7.33
CA GLY A 115 8.92 3.75 6.72
C GLY A 115 9.57 3.89 5.35
N PRO A 116 10.61 3.10 5.04
CA PRO A 116 11.34 3.23 3.79
C PRO A 116 10.44 2.89 2.60
N GLY A 117 10.28 3.86 1.69
CA GLY A 117 9.50 3.66 0.47
C GLY A 117 7.99 3.57 0.68
N VAL A 118 7.47 3.73 1.90
CA VAL A 118 6.03 3.61 2.18
C VAL A 118 5.25 4.75 1.53
N ARG A 119 5.65 6.00 1.75
CA ARG A 119 5.03 7.17 1.13
C ARG A 119 5.03 7.12 -0.41
N PRO A 120 6.16 6.95 -1.12
CA PRO A 120 6.14 6.92 -2.59
C PRO A 120 5.34 5.74 -3.14
N LEU A 121 5.30 4.60 -2.43
CA LEU A 121 4.47 3.46 -2.84
C LEU A 121 2.98 3.78 -2.67
N GLU A 122 2.60 4.38 -1.54
CA GLU A 122 1.23 4.81 -1.27
C GLU A 122 0.73 5.79 -2.33
N GLU A 123 1.41 6.92 -2.50
CA GLU A 123 1.02 7.97 -3.45
C GLU A 123 0.98 7.45 -4.89
N GLY A 124 1.98 6.66 -5.30
CA GLY A 124 2.05 6.11 -6.64
C GLY A 124 0.95 5.08 -6.93
N ILE A 125 0.64 4.18 -5.98
CA ILE A 125 -0.47 3.22 -6.12
C ILE A 125 -1.80 3.95 -6.15
N THR A 126 -2.01 4.89 -5.25
CA THR A 126 -3.27 5.64 -5.13
C THR A 126 -3.55 6.46 -6.39
N GLU A 127 -2.53 7.10 -6.97
CA GLU A 127 -2.67 7.79 -8.26
C GLU A 127 -2.98 6.81 -9.40
N LEU A 128 -2.19 5.76 -9.60
CA LEU A 128 -2.40 4.80 -10.69
C LEU A 128 -3.78 4.14 -10.62
N TYR A 129 -4.18 3.72 -9.42
CA TYR A 129 -5.47 3.10 -9.18
C TYR A 129 -6.63 4.06 -9.47
N SER A 130 -6.51 5.32 -9.03
CA SER A 130 -7.55 6.33 -9.28
C SER A 130 -7.76 6.58 -10.77
N HIS A 131 -6.69 6.58 -11.57
CA HIS A 131 -6.81 6.67 -13.04
C HIS A 131 -7.46 5.43 -13.64
N GLN A 132 -7.05 4.23 -13.22
CA GLN A 132 -7.59 2.96 -13.72
C GLN A 132 -9.10 2.84 -13.45
N LYS A 133 -9.53 3.26 -12.26
CA LYS A 133 -10.90 3.06 -11.76
C LYS A 133 -11.85 4.23 -11.94
N LEU A 134 -11.38 5.35 -12.49
CA LEU A 134 -12.19 6.57 -12.60
C LEU A 134 -13.48 6.37 -13.41
N ASN A 135 -13.44 5.56 -14.48
CA ASN A 135 -14.65 5.32 -15.28
C ASN A 135 -15.68 4.49 -14.51
N GLU A 136 -15.24 3.46 -13.80
CA GLU A 136 -16.11 2.63 -12.96
C GLU A 136 -16.68 3.44 -11.79
N TYR A 137 -15.90 4.36 -11.23
CA TYR A 137 -16.35 5.30 -10.21
C TYR A 137 -17.39 6.31 -10.73
N ILE A 138 -17.17 6.85 -11.93
CA ILE A 138 -18.15 7.70 -12.63
C ILE A 138 -19.46 6.94 -12.87
N ASP A 139 -19.37 5.66 -13.26
CA ASP A 139 -20.54 4.82 -13.53
C ASP A 139 -21.29 4.46 -12.24
N GLU A 140 -20.57 4.10 -11.18
CA GLU A 140 -21.15 3.79 -9.87
C GLU A 140 -21.93 4.98 -9.31
N LEU A 141 -21.42 6.20 -9.46
CA LEU A 141 -22.08 7.45 -9.05
C LEU A 141 -23.14 7.93 -10.05
N GLY A 142 -23.16 7.42 -11.29
CA GLY A 142 -24.04 7.89 -12.35
C GLY A 142 -23.72 9.30 -12.86
N ILE A 143 -22.45 9.71 -12.78
CA ILE A 143 -22.01 11.05 -13.22
C ILE A 143 -22.09 11.22 -14.73
N ASP A 144 -22.07 10.13 -15.50
CA ASP A 144 -22.23 10.15 -16.95
C ASP A 144 -23.55 10.81 -17.42
N GLN A 145 -24.61 10.73 -16.60
CA GLN A 145 -25.90 11.38 -16.84
C GLN A 145 -25.88 12.87 -16.49
N ILE A 146 -24.96 13.30 -15.62
CA ILE A 146 -24.80 14.70 -15.20
C ILE A 146 -23.88 15.42 -16.19
N ALA A 147 -22.77 14.80 -16.58
CA ALA A 147 -21.78 15.30 -17.54
C ALA A 147 -21.58 14.30 -18.69
N PRO A 148 -22.50 14.27 -19.68
CA PRO A 148 -22.40 13.35 -20.81
C PRO A 148 -21.06 13.51 -21.56
N GLY A 149 -20.36 12.40 -21.78
CA GLY A 149 -19.06 12.38 -22.46
C GLY A 149 -17.84 12.50 -21.55
N ILE A 150 -18.00 12.69 -20.23
CA ILE A 150 -16.89 12.80 -19.26
C ILE A 150 -15.96 11.57 -19.23
N LYS A 151 -16.46 10.38 -19.63
CA LYS A 151 -15.64 9.16 -19.73
C LYS A 151 -14.73 9.13 -20.96
N ASN A 152 -15.01 9.97 -21.96
CA ASN A 152 -14.29 9.98 -23.25
C ASN A 152 -13.13 10.98 -23.27
N VAL A 153 -13.01 11.84 -22.27
CA VAL A 153 -11.90 12.79 -22.16
C VAL A 153 -10.76 12.23 -21.34
N HIS A 154 -9.53 12.54 -21.73
CA HIS A 154 -8.33 12.10 -21.02
C HIS A 154 -7.96 13.07 -19.89
N SER A 155 -7.60 12.51 -18.74
CA SER A 155 -7.02 13.20 -17.59
C SER A 155 -5.56 12.74 -17.47
N PRO A 156 -4.56 13.63 -17.57
CA PRO A 156 -3.17 13.24 -17.45
C PRO A 156 -2.83 12.84 -16.00
N LYS A 157 -1.89 11.90 -15.85
CA LYS A 157 -1.32 11.57 -14.52
C LYS A 157 -0.57 12.77 -13.95
N VAL A 158 -0.78 13.07 -12.67
CA VAL A 158 -0.27 14.29 -12.03
C VAL A 158 1.04 14.04 -11.27
N TYR A 159 1.20 12.87 -10.64
CA TYR A 159 2.35 12.53 -9.79
C TYR A 159 3.48 11.84 -10.56
N LYS A 160 4.24 12.62 -11.33
CA LYS A 160 5.36 12.12 -12.14
C LYS A 160 6.54 11.59 -11.30
N GLU A 161 6.62 12.02 -10.05
CA GLU A 161 7.68 11.67 -9.10
C GLU A 161 7.58 10.24 -8.56
N PHE A 162 6.37 9.66 -8.50
CA PHE A 162 6.15 8.35 -7.87
C PHE A 162 5.56 7.30 -8.80
N THR A 163 4.67 7.68 -9.72
CA THR A 163 3.99 6.70 -10.57
C THR A 163 4.94 5.85 -11.42
N PRO A 164 6.04 6.37 -12.00
CA PRO A 164 6.95 5.53 -12.78
C PRO A 164 7.62 4.43 -11.94
N ALA A 165 7.93 4.69 -10.67
CA ALA A 165 8.52 3.70 -9.78
C ALA A 165 7.54 2.56 -9.51
N VAL A 166 6.27 2.89 -9.25
CA VAL A 166 5.23 1.87 -9.04
C VAL A 166 4.97 1.06 -10.31
N GLU A 167 4.98 1.69 -11.50
CA GLU A 167 4.91 0.99 -12.79
C GLU A 167 6.07 -0.01 -12.93
N GLY A 168 7.32 0.43 -12.72
CA GLY A 168 8.49 -0.45 -12.83
C GLY A 168 8.49 -1.58 -11.81
N PHE A 169 8.02 -1.32 -10.59
CA PHE A 169 7.83 -2.30 -9.54
C PHE A 169 6.80 -3.36 -9.93
N ALA A 170 5.63 -2.94 -10.39
CA ALA A 170 4.54 -3.84 -10.78
C ALA A 170 4.89 -4.64 -12.04
N ASP A 171 5.48 -4.02 -13.07
CA ASP A 171 5.96 -4.70 -14.29
C ASP A 171 7.02 -5.77 -13.98
N ALA A 172 7.90 -5.50 -13.00
CA ALA A 172 8.91 -6.47 -12.56
C ALA A 172 8.28 -7.66 -11.81
N ILE A 173 7.23 -7.43 -11.02
CA ILE A 173 6.48 -8.50 -10.37
C ILE A 173 5.72 -9.33 -11.40
N GLU A 174 5.00 -8.70 -12.32
CA GLU A 174 4.23 -9.35 -13.38
C GLU A 174 5.10 -10.30 -14.22
N ARG A 175 6.23 -9.80 -14.75
CA ARG A 175 7.13 -10.61 -15.59
C ARG A 175 7.66 -11.88 -14.92
N ARG A 176 7.72 -11.92 -13.59
CA ARG A 176 8.34 -13.02 -12.83
C ARG A 176 7.34 -13.91 -12.09
N SER A 177 6.17 -13.39 -11.73
CA SER A 177 5.12 -14.12 -11.01
C SER A 177 3.90 -14.43 -11.86
N GLY A 178 3.72 -13.76 -13.00
CA GLY A 178 2.50 -13.84 -13.81
C GLY A 178 1.31 -13.06 -13.24
N VAL A 179 1.43 -12.46 -12.05
CA VAL A 179 0.38 -11.59 -11.48
C VAL A 179 0.25 -10.35 -12.35
N GLN A 180 -0.92 -10.14 -12.94
CA GLN A 180 -1.15 -9.00 -13.84
C GLN A 180 -0.93 -7.68 -13.10
N ARG A 181 -0.35 -6.71 -13.80
CA ARG A 181 -0.01 -5.40 -13.21
C ARG A 181 -1.21 -4.73 -12.55
N ASP A 182 -2.34 -4.68 -13.25
CA ASP A 182 -3.54 -3.97 -12.79
C ASP A 182 -4.20 -4.70 -11.61
N ASP A 183 -4.14 -6.04 -11.57
CA ASP A 183 -4.59 -6.84 -10.43
C ASP A 183 -3.73 -6.56 -9.19
N LEU A 184 -2.42 -6.44 -9.36
CA LEU A 184 -1.52 -6.10 -8.26
C LEU A 184 -1.83 -4.69 -7.73
N ILE A 185 -1.97 -3.69 -8.60
CA ILE A 185 -2.31 -2.32 -8.20
C ILE A 185 -3.63 -2.30 -7.42
N GLY A 186 -4.66 -3.03 -7.88
CA GLY A 186 -5.93 -3.15 -7.17
C GLY A 186 -5.80 -3.77 -5.77
N ARG A 187 -5.02 -4.85 -5.63
CA ARG A 187 -4.75 -5.47 -4.31
C ARG A 187 -4.04 -4.52 -3.36
N LEU A 188 -3.10 -3.71 -3.88
CA LEU A 188 -2.36 -2.75 -3.08
C LEU A 188 -3.21 -1.53 -2.70
N ALA A 189 -4.15 -1.11 -3.54
CA ALA A 189 -5.01 0.05 -3.30
C ALA A 189 -5.98 -0.15 -2.12
N VAL A 190 -6.37 -1.39 -1.80
CA VAL A 190 -7.37 -1.69 -0.76
C VAL A 190 -6.78 -2.01 0.62
N VAL A 191 -5.47 -1.88 0.78
CA VAL A 191 -4.79 -2.04 2.07
C VAL A 191 -4.14 -0.72 2.51
N PRO A 192 -4.06 -0.46 3.83
CA PRO A 192 -3.40 0.74 4.35
C PRO A 192 -1.91 0.83 3.93
N PRO A 193 -1.31 2.03 3.96
CA PRO A 193 0.04 2.27 3.49
C PRO A 193 1.09 1.28 4.03
N ASP A 194 1.01 0.97 5.33
CA ASP A 194 1.98 0.12 6.01
C ASP A 194 1.89 -1.37 5.62
N GLN A 195 0.81 -1.78 4.94
CA GLN A 195 0.58 -3.15 4.50
C GLN A 195 0.91 -3.38 3.02
N LYS A 196 1.14 -2.34 2.20
CA LYS A 196 1.30 -2.53 0.74
C LYS A 196 2.52 -3.40 0.38
N PHE A 197 3.67 -3.22 1.03
CA PHE A 197 4.81 -4.12 0.79
C PHE A 197 4.53 -5.55 1.22
N LYS A 198 3.75 -5.77 2.29
CA LYS A 198 3.31 -7.10 2.72
C LYS A 198 2.41 -7.73 1.65
N ALA A 199 1.40 -7.01 1.17
CA ALA A 199 0.49 -7.50 0.13
C ALA A 199 1.23 -7.82 -1.18
N ALA A 200 2.21 -7.01 -1.58
CA ALA A 200 3.08 -7.32 -2.72
C ALA A 200 3.92 -8.59 -2.47
N ALA A 201 4.49 -8.72 -1.27
CA ALA A 201 5.27 -9.90 -0.88
C ALA A 201 4.43 -11.18 -0.86
N GLU A 202 3.17 -11.12 -0.43
CA GLU A 202 2.22 -12.23 -0.49
C GLU A 202 1.95 -12.65 -1.93
N ALA A 203 1.68 -11.69 -2.82
CA ALA A 203 1.50 -11.97 -4.25
C ALA A 203 2.74 -12.65 -4.85
N MET A 204 3.95 -12.19 -4.52
CA MET A 204 5.18 -12.80 -4.99
C MET A 204 5.42 -14.19 -4.39
N TYR A 205 5.15 -14.38 -3.10
CA TYR A 205 5.30 -15.66 -2.40
C TYR A 205 4.34 -16.71 -2.98
N ASP A 206 3.05 -16.38 -3.07
CA ASP A 206 1.98 -17.29 -3.48
C ASP A 206 2.12 -17.75 -4.93
N ASN A 207 2.82 -16.96 -5.77
CA ASN A 207 3.11 -17.24 -7.17
C ASN A 207 4.58 -17.66 -7.40
N SER A 208 5.20 -18.29 -6.40
CA SER A 208 6.55 -18.86 -6.51
C SER A 208 6.59 -20.29 -6.00
N ASP A 209 7.60 -21.07 -6.41
CA ASP A 209 7.76 -22.44 -5.89
C ASP A 209 8.08 -22.49 -4.39
N LEU A 210 8.38 -21.35 -3.75
CA LEU A 210 8.65 -21.31 -2.30
C LEU A 210 7.45 -21.81 -1.49
N ARG A 211 6.22 -21.57 -1.98
CA ARG A 211 4.98 -22.05 -1.36
C ARG A 211 4.94 -23.58 -1.22
N GLY A 212 5.51 -24.32 -2.18
CA GLY A 212 5.55 -25.78 -2.14
C GLY A 212 6.72 -26.36 -1.33
N LEU A 213 7.72 -25.53 -0.99
CA LEU A 213 8.93 -25.96 -0.28
C LEU A 213 8.86 -25.69 1.22
N MET A 214 8.09 -24.69 1.64
CA MET A 214 8.13 -24.16 2.99
C MET A 214 6.88 -24.57 3.80
N PRO A 215 7.03 -24.98 5.07
CA PRO A 215 5.91 -25.24 5.96
C PRO A 215 4.94 -24.04 6.08
N PRO A 216 3.62 -24.27 6.16
CA PRO A 216 2.64 -23.18 6.24
C PRO A 216 2.84 -22.21 7.41
N ASP A 217 3.30 -22.71 8.56
CA ASP A 217 3.59 -21.92 9.77
C ASP A 217 4.74 -20.91 9.58
N GLN A 218 5.57 -21.09 8.55
CA GLN A 218 6.69 -20.19 8.24
C GLN A 218 6.31 -19.12 7.20
N ARG A 219 5.08 -19.15 6.66
CA ARG A 219 4.63 -18.23 5.59
C ARG A 219 4.77 -16.77 6.00
N GLU A 220 4.27 -16.39 7.18
CA GLU A 220 4.26 -15.01 7.63
C GLU A 220 5.67 -14.43 7.76
N GLN A 221 6.60 -15.22 8.30
CA GLN A 221 8.00 -14.81 8.43
C GLN A 221 8.66 -14.61 7.06
N ALA A 222 8.40 -15.50 6.09
CA ALA A 222 8.93 -15.34 4.74
C ALA A 222 8.37 -14.09 4.05
N VAL A 223 7.06 -13.86 4.15
CA VAL A 223 6.40 -12.67 3.60
C VAL A 223 7.00 -11.40 4.20
N ALA A 224 7.22 -11.36 5.53
CA ALA A 224 7.85 -10.23 6.19
C ALA A 224 9.28 -9.96 5.67
N GLN A 225 10.09 -11.01 5.48
CA GLN A 225 11.43 -10.88 4.92
C GLN A 225 11.42 -10.35 3.47
N ILE A 226 10.49 -10.82 2.65
CA ILE A 226 10.33 -10.35 1.26
C ILE A 226 9.90 -8.88 1.25
N ALA A 227 8.91 -8.50 2.06
CA ALA A 227 8.44 -7.12 2.19
C ALA A 227 9.56 -6.16 2.63
N GLN A 228 10.33 -6.55 3.66
CA GLN A 228 11.47 -5.77 4.14
C GLN A 228 12.55 -5.60 3.06
N ALA A 229 12.81 -6.64 2.26
CA ALA A 229 13.79 -6.57 1.18
C ALA A 229 13.40 -5.58 0.08
N MET A 230 12.10 -5.35 -0.16
CA MET A 230 11.60 -4.40 -1.14
C MET A 230 11.58 -2.95 -0.63
N GLY A 231 11.22 -2.72 0.64
CA GLY A 231 10.99 -1.37 1.17
C GLY A 231 12.21 -0.45 1.08
N ARG A 232 13.39 -0.92 1.52
CA ARG A 232 14.63 -0.13 1.52
C ARG A 232 15.06 0.37 0.12
N PRO A 233 15.20 -0.48 -0.91
CA PRO A 233 15.52 -0.01 -2.25
C PRO A 233 14.41 0.85 -2.86
N PHE A 234 13.13 0.57 -2.57
CA PHE A 234 12.04 1.43 -3.06
C PHE A 234 12.11 2.84 -2.44
N GLY A 235 12.56 2.97 -1.19
CA GLY A 235 12.81 4.25 -0.55
C GLY A 235 13.92 5.10 -1.19
N GLU A 236 14.66 4.58 -2.17
CA GLU A 236 15.59 5.39 -2.98
C GLU A 236 14.85 6.39 -3.88
N VAL A 237 13.56 6.17 -4.19
CA VAL A 237 12.73 7.09 -5.00
C VAL A 237 12.73 8.50 -4.41
N GLU A 238 12.60 8.63 -3.09
CA GLU A 238 12.55 9.92 -2.39
C GLU A 238 13.90 10.64 -2.36
N ARG A 239 15.00 9.96 -2.75
CA ARG A 239 16.34 10.52 -2.82
C ARG A 239 16.73 10.95 -4.23
N LEU A 240 15.90 10.67 -5.23
CA LEU A 240 16.12 11.13 -6.58
C LEU A 240 15.95 12.66 -6.65
N PRO A 241 16.72 13.34 -7.52
CA PRO A 241 16.56 14.78 -7.69
C PRO A 241 15.16 15.12 -8.23
N GLU A 242 14.67 16.32 -7.91
CA GLU A 242 13.44 16.83 -8.51
C GLU A 242 13.57 16.86 -10.04
N GLY A 243 12.57 16.34 -10.74
CA GLY A 243 12.60 16.23 -12.19
C GLY A 243 13.49 15.10 -12.73
N ALA A 244 13.88 14.14 -11.89
CA ALA A 244 14.53 12.90 -12.34
C ALA A 244 13.76 12.24 -13.51
N ASP A 245 14.52 11.58 -14.38
CA ASP A 245 13.96 10.97 -15.58
C ASP A 245 12.98 9.83 -15.21
N PRO A 246 11.80 9.74 -15.85
CA PRO A 246 10.83 8.68 -15.54
C PRO A 246 11.39 7.26 -15.66
N ASP A 247 12.35 7.00 -16.56
CA ASP A 247 12.96 5.67 -16.71
C ASP A 247 13.93 5.35 -15.57
N GLU A 248 14.62 6.36 -15.03
CA GLU A 248 15.43 6.24 -13.81
C GLU A 248 14.54 5.90 -12.62
N ILE A 249 13.45 6.65 -12.43
CA ILE A 249 12.45 6.41 -11.36
C ILE A 249 11.87 4.99 -11.51
N ARG A 250 11.52 4.57 -12.74
CA ARG A 250 11.04 3.22 -13.04
C ARG A 250 12.05 2.13 -12.68
N THR A 251 13.34 2.39 -12.92
CA THR A 251 14.43 1.47 -12.60
C THR A 251 14.56 1.24 -11.10
N VAL A 252 14.37 2.27 -10.27
CA VAL A 252 14.36 2.12 -8.80
C VAL A 252 13.24 1.19 -8.34
N GLY A 253 12.03 1.37 -8.88
CA GLY A 253 10.90 0.48 -8.63
C GLY A 253 11.18 -0.98 -9.02
N ALA A 254 11.70 -1.20 -10.23
CA ALA A 254 12.05 -2.54 -10.71
C ALA A 254 13.16 -3.19 -9.86
N LYS A 255 14.15 -2.41 -9.41
CA LYS A 255 15.22 -2.87 -8.50
C LYS A 255 14.64 -3.35 -7.17
N ALA A 256 13.67 -2.62 -6.61
CA ALA A 256 13.03 -3.02 -5.36
C ALA A 256 12.30 -4.36 -5.45
N ALA A 257 11.49 -4.57 -6.50
CA ALA A 257 10.89 -5.88 -6.78
C ALA A 257 11.96 -6.97 -6.96
N GLY A 258 13.06 -6.63 -7.62
CA GLY A 258 14.23 -7.49 -7.78
C GLY A 258 14.82 -7.98 -6.45
N GLU A 259 14.92 -7.12 -5.43
CA GLU A 259 15.37 -7.50 -4.09
C GLU A 259 14.39 -8.45 -3.37
N GLY A 260 13.08 -8.25 -3.57
CA GLY A 260 12.06 -9.20 -3.11
C GLY A 260 12.27 -10.61 -3.69
N TYR A 261 12.54 -10.73 -4.99
CA TYR A 261 12.85 -12.03 -5.62
C TYR A 261 14.20 -12.63 -5.18
N LYS A 262 15.19 -11.79 -4.87
CA LYS A 262 16.44 -12.28 -4.24
C LYS A 262 16.18 -12.87 -2.86
N ALA A 263 15.28 -12.26 -2.08
CA ALA A 263 14.86 -12.82 -0.79
C ALA A 263 14.16 -14.18 -0.97
N ILE A 264 13.22 -14.30 -1.92
CA ILE A 264 12.59 -15.58 -2.29
C ILE A 264 13.65 -16.63 -2.65
N SER A 265 14.64 -16.26 -3.48
CA SER A 265 15.70 -17.18 -3.91
C SER A 265 16.56 -17.67 -2.75
N ARG A 266 16.88 -16.81 -1.77
CA ARG A 266 17.60 -17.21 -0.55
C ARG A 266 16.77 -18.19 0.29
N LEU A 267 15.50 -17.90 0.48
CA LEU A 267 14.57 -18.78 1.21
C LEU A 267 14.44 -20.15 0.51
N LYS A 268 14.28 -20.18 -0.82
CA LYS A 268 14.23 -21.44 -1.59
C LYS A 268 15.49 -22.29 -1.35
N LYS A 269 16.68 -21.67 -1.40
CA LYS A 269 17.95 -22.38 -1.13
C LYS A 269 17.99 -22.94 0.29
N GLN A 270 17.58 -22.16 1.29
CA GLN A 270 17.53 -22.59 2.69
C GLN A 270 16.65 -23.84 2.87
N TRP A 271 15.46 -23.85 2.26
CA TRP A 271 14.49 -24.94 2.41
C TRP A 271 14.77 -26.16 1.51
N GLN A 272 15.61 -26.03 0.48
CA GLN A 272 16.08 -27.15 -0.33
C GLN A 272 17.25 -27.91 0.29
N MET A 273 17.97 -27.31 1.25
CA MET A 273 19.06 -28.00 1.93
C MET A 273 18.53 -29.07 2.88
N PRO A 274 19.12 -30.29 2.91
CA PRO A 274 18.74 -31.30 3.89
C PRO A 274 18.88 -30.73 5.31
N ALA A 275 17.87 -30.94 6.16
CA ALA A 275 17.91 -30.49 7.55
C ALA A 275 19.25 -30.88 8.20
N PRO A 276 19.91 -30.00 8.99
CA PRO A 276 21.20 -30.27 9.61
C PRO A 276 21.21 -31.59 10.42
N SER A 277 20.08 -31.95 11.03
CA SER A 277 19.88 -33.21 11.76
C SER A 277 20.01 -34.46 10.89
N ARG A 278 19.80 -34.36 9.57
CA ARG A 278 20.04 -35.46 8.60
C ARG A 278 21.44 -35.45 8.01
N GLN A 279 22.20 -34.36 8.11
CA GLN A 279 23.57 -34.31 7.58
C GLN A 279 24.60 -34.98 8.51
N VAL A 280 24.34 -35.05 9.82
CA VAL A 280 25.27 -35.66 10.79
C VAL A 280 25.28 -37.20 10.75
N GLN A 281 24.24 -37.84 10.22
CA GLN A 281 24.15 -39.31 10.19
C GLN A 281 24.87 -40.00 9.01
N ARG A 282 25.43 -39.23 8.05
CA ARG A 282 26.11 -39.80 6.88
C ARG A 282 27.63 -39.91 6.99
N GLY A 283 28.21 -39.46 8.12
CA GLY A 283 29.66 -39.42 8.33
C GLY A 283 30.23 -40.41 9.33
N VAL A 284 29.41 -41.15 10.09
CA VAL A 284 29.92 -42.16 11.03
C VAL A 284 29.93 -43.52 10.34
N GLY A 285 30.94 -43.74 9.51
CA GLY A 285 31.26 -45.06 8.99
C GLY A 285 31.57 -46.06 10.11
N PRO A 286 31.32 -47.37 9.92
CA PRO A 286 31.44 -48.40 10.95
C PRO A 286 32.87 -48.74 11.44
N GLU A 287 33.90 -47.93 11.17
CA GLU A 287 35.28 -48.27 11.54
C GLU A 287 35.62 -48.10 13.03
N GLN A 288 34.74 -47.51 13.84
CA GLN A 288 34.98 -47.36 15.29
C GLN A 288 34.37 -48.49 16.13
N ARG A 289 34.36 -49.73 15.63
CA ARG A 289 34.05 -50.95 16.40
C ARG A 289 35.25 -51.87 16.68
N GLN A 290 36.49 -51.44 16.39
CA GLN A 290 37.69 -52.27 16.59
C GLN A 290 38.65 -51.81 17.69
N ALA A 291 38.28 -50.86 18.56
CA ALA A 291 39.17 -50.35 19.61
C ALA A 291 38.66 -50.54 21.05
N THR A 292 37.83 -51.56 21.32
CA THR A 292 37.34 -51.87 22.68
C THR A 292 37.67 -53.27 23.19
N GLN A 293 38.82 -53.82 22.77
CA GLN A 293 39.43 -55.01 23.38
C GLN A 293 40.95 -54.83 23.49
N SER A 294 41.40 -54.05 24.47
CA SER A 294 42.72 -54.21 25.13
C SER A 294 42.80 -53.28 26.33
N GLU A 295 42.01 -53.56 27.37
CA GLU A 295 42.29 -53.09 28.73
C GLU A 295 42.39 -54.31 29.64
N ARG A 296 43.63 -54.73 29.91
CA ARG A 296 43.99 -55.59 31.04
C ARG A 296 45.44 -55.29 31.40
N GLY A 297 45.67 -54.77 32.60
CA GLY A 297 46.96 -54.86 33.28
C GLY A 297 47.50 -53.55 33.84
N ASP A 298 47.17 -53.33 35.12
CA ASP A 298 48.07 -52.92 36.21
C ASP A 298 48.89 -51.62 36.14
N GLY A 299 48.68 -50.75 37.13
CA GLY A 299 49.62 -49.69 37.45
C GLY A 299 49.16 -48.61 38.43
N ALA A 300 49.15 -48.95 39.72
CA ALA A 300 49.40 -48.12 40.92
C ALA A 300 49.19 -46.57 40.92
N GLN A 301 48.37 -46.15 41.91
CA GLN A 301 48.27 -44.88 42.66
C GLN A 301 49.61 -44.28 43.21
N PRO A 302 49.63 -43.12 43.95
CA PRO A 302 49.22 -41.71 43.73
C PRO A 302 50.37 -40.77 44.25
N PRO A 303 50.21 -39.58 44.92
CA PRO A 303 49.24 -38.46 44.96
C PRO A 303 49.93 -37.09 44.61
N THR A 304 49.30 -35.91 44.53
CA THR A 304 49.06 -34.95 45.66
C THR A 304 48.66 -33.53 45.16
N GLN A 305 47.90 -32.84 46.04
CA GLN A 305 47.89 -31.39 46.35
C GLN A 305 47.26 -30.39 45.35
N SER A 306 46.16 -29.73 45.74
CA SER A 306 46.08 -28.37 46.37
C SER A 306 45.94 -27.30 45.27
N SER A 307 45.07 -26.29 45.28
CA SER A 307 44.42 -25.52 46.34
C SER A 307 43.29 -24.69 45.67
N ALA A 308 42.19 -24.42 46.39
CA ALA A 308 41.38 -23.22 46.18
C ALA A 308 42.14 -21.98 46.75
N PRO A 309 41.78 -20.69 46.52
CA PRO A 309 40.47 -20.14 46.91
C PRO A 309 39.95 -18.98 46.02
N ALA A 310 38.93 -18.31 46.56
CA ALA A 310 37.99 -17.40 45.95
C ALA A 310 38.37 -15.89 45.98
N ALA A 311 37.50 -15.13 45.29
CA ALA A 311 36.88 -13.85 45.71
C ALA A 311 37.43 -12.50 45.20
N ARG A 312 36.44 -11.58 45.08
CA ARG A 312 36.44 -10.09 45.02
C ARG A 312 36.38 -9.50 43.61
N SER A 313 35.35 -8.75 43.18
CA SER A 313 34.65 -7.55 43.71
C SER A 313 35.42 -6.22 43.50
N ALA A 314 34.66 -5.20 43.10
CA ALA A 314 34.92 -3.74 42.98
C ALA A 314 35.03 -3.26 41.51
N GLU A 315 34.10 -2.48 40.95
CA GLU A 315 33.64 -1.09 41.26
C GLU A 315 34.57 0.04 40.76
N ALA A 316 33.95 0.89 39.92
CA ALA A 316 33.99 2.36 39.88
C ALA A 316 35.23 3.15 39.39
N GLY A 317 34.93 4.27 38.71
CA GLY A 317 35.83 5.38 38.36
C GLY A 317 35.77 5.70 36.85
N ALA A 318 34.94 6.61 36.32
CA ALA A 318 34.79 8.05 36.54
C ALA A 318 35.99 8.92 36.10
N ALA A 319 35.75 9.65 34.99
CA ALA A 319 36.10 11.04 34.69
C ALA A 319 37.57 11.51 34.48
N ALA A 320 37.67 12.51 33.60
CA ALA A 320 38.68 13.58 33.39
C ALA A 320 39.35 13.49 32.00
N GLU A 321 39.06 14.35 31.04
CA GLU A 321 39.26 15.82 30.91
C GLU A 321 40.51 16.19 30.09
N ALA A 322 40.34 17.26 29.30
CA ALA A 322 41.33 18.11 28.63
C ALA A 322 42.13 17.47 27.48
N GLY A 323 42.32 18.08 26.32
CA GLY A 323 42.07 19.45 25.86
C GLY A 323 43.08 19.73 24.73
N THR A 324 42.74 20.58 23.75
CA THR A 324 43.67 21.51 23.07
C THR A 324 42.95 22.31 21.99
N ALA A 325 43.24 23.61 21.97
CA ALA A 325 42.70 24.64 21.09
C ALA A 325 43.52 24.77 19.79
N SER A 326 42.90 25.09 18.65
CA SER A 326 42.97 26.38 17.90
C SER A 326 43.61 26.17 16.50
N PRO A 327 43.53 27.11 15.51
CA PRO A 327 42.46 28.06 15.17
C PRO A 327 42.15 28.11 13.63
N GLY A 328 41.11 28.88 13.26
CA GLY A 328 41.10 29.71 12.04
C GLY A 328 40.45 29.17 10.76
N SER A 329 39.29 29.71 10.39
CA SER A 329 39.00 30.17 9.02
C SER A 329 37.67 30.91 8.98
N GLU A 330 37.75 32.19 8.61
CA GLU A 330 36.64 33.04 8.19
C GLU A 330 36.07 32.54 6.86
N GLY A 331 34.75 32.64 6.66
CA GLY A 331 34.16 32.39 5.35
C GLY A 331 32.64 32.24 5.33
N ALA A 332 31.97 33.38 5.11
CA ALA A 332 30.71 33.55 4.36
C ALA A 332 29.41 32.81 4.81
N ALA A 333 28.42 33.62 5.15
CA ALA A 333 26.99 33.30 5.11
C ALA A 333 26.52 33.01 3.65
N PRO A 334 25.41 32.28 3.44
CA PRO A 334 24.11 32.93 3.55
C PRO A 334 22.98 32.12 4.22
N ALA A 335 21.95 32.89 4.54
CA ALA A 335 20.68 32.63 5.17
C ALA A 335 19.82 31.47 4.60
N GLY A 336 18.92 30.97 5.46
CA GLY A 336 17.60 30.54 5.01
C GLY A 336 17.06 29.22 5.56
N ALA A 337 17.18 28.99 6.88
CA ALA A 337 16.64 27.81 7.54
C ALA A 337 15.09 27.76 7.54
N SER A 338 14.58 26.55 7.34
CA SER A 338 13.21 26.10 7.63
C SER A 338 12.77 26.43 9.07
N PRO A 339 11.51 26.83 9.31
CA PRO A 339 10.96 26.77 10.65
C PRO A 339 10.27 25.43 10.89
N ALA A 340 10.72 24.81 11.98
CA ALA A 340 10.18 23.64 12.63
C ALA A 340 8.77 23.87 13.19
N ALA A 341 8.08 22.73 13.38
CA ALA A 341 6.84 22.58 14.12
C ALA A 341 6.91 23.24 15.51
N ARG A 342 5.95 24.14 15.78
CA ARG A 342 5.64 24.60 17.13
C ARG A 342 4.37 23.92 17.61
N ALA A 343 4.51 23.23 18.74
CA ALA A 343 3.41 22.78 19.57
C ALA A 343 2.64 24.00 20.14
N HIS A 344 1.32 24.01 19.98
CA HIS A 344 0.44 24.90 20.72
C HIS A 344 -0.37 24.09 21.74
N ALA A 345 -0.10 24.38 23.00
CA ALA A 345 -0.91 23.99 24.13
C ALA A 345 -2.09 24.98 24.30
N GLY A 346 -3.25 24.43 24.70
CA GLY A 346 -4.26 25.11 25.51
C GLY A 346 -5.15 26.15 24.82
N ALA A 347 -6.28 25.69 24.25
CA ALA A 347 -7.47 26.51 24.09
C ALA A 347 -8.70 25.72 24.56
N SER A 348 -9.43 26.30 25.52
CA SER A 348 -10.69 25.76 26.06
C SER A 348 -11.74 25.56 24.95
N PRO A 349 -12.61 24.54 25.07
CA PRO A 349 -13.57 24.23 24.01
C PRO A 349 -14.61 25.34 23.87
N ALA A 350 -14.68 25.92 22.67
CA ALA A 350 -15.80 26.74 22.26
C ALA A 350 -17.06 25.86 22.20
N SER A 351 -18.15 26.34 22.79
CA SER A 351 -19.46 25.69 22.75
C SER A 351 -19.86 25.38 21.31
N ALA A 352 -20.25 24.13 21.06
CA ALA A 352 -20.74 23.70 19.76
C ALA A 352 -21.98 24.53 19.35
N PRO A 353 -22.12 24.91 18.07
CA PRO A 353 -23.31 25.58 17.60
C PRO A 353 -24.53 24.66 17.75
N GLU A 354 -25.56 25.18 18.42
CA GLU A 354 -26.83 24.49 18.64
C GLU A 354 -27.51 24.28 17.27
N LEU A 355 -27.76 23.02 16.91
CA LEU A 355 -28.42 22.67 15.66
C LEU A 355 -29.91 23.05 15.71
N PRO A 356 -30.50 23.50 14.58
CA PRO A 356 -31.93 23.73 14.46
C PRO A 356 -32.78 22.52 14.95
N PRO A 357 -33.92 22.75 15.62
CA PRO A 357 -34.68 21.72 16.35
C PRO A 357 -35.21 20.58 15.47
N ASP A 358 -35.36 20.82 14.17
CA ASP A 358 -35.74 19.86 13.13
C ASP A 358 -34.63 18.85 12.80
N ILE A 359 -33.35 19.21 12.99
CA ILE A 359 -32.19 18.30 12.80
C ILE A 359 -32.01 17.37 14.02
N ALA A 360 -32.29 17.87 15.22
CA ALA A 360 -32.22 17.07 16.45
C ALA A 360 -33.27 15.94 16.50
N ALA A 361 -34.43 16.13 15.83
CA ALA A 361 -35.49 15.13 15.74
C ALA A 361 -35.16 13.98 14.77
N ALA A 362 -34.52 14.29 13.63
CA ALA A 362 -34.11 13.28 12.65
C ALA A 362 -32.97 12.38 13.16
N ALA A 363 -32.03 12.92 13.95
CA ALA A 363 -30.92 12.16 14.53
C ALA A 363 -31.37 11.14 15.60
N ARG A 364 -32.53 11.35 16.24
CA ARG A 364 -33.07 10.40 17.23
C ARG A 364 -33.90 9.27 16.62
N ALA A 365 -34.42 9.44 15.40
CA ALA A 365 -35.27 8.45 14.74
C ALA A 365 -34.50 7.31 14.04
N GLY A 366 -33.18 7.45 13.85
CA GLY A 366 -32.36 6.48 13.09
C GLY A 366 -31.76 5.32 13.88
N LEU A 367 -31.93 5.24 15.20
CA LEU A 367 -31.20 4.30 16.07
C LEU A 367 -32.04 3.12 16.61
N SER A 368 -33.25 2.92 16.10
CA SER A 368 -34.13 1.83 16.53
C SER A 368 -34.55 0.96 15.33
N GLY A 369 -33.61 0.21 14.78
CA GLY A 369 -33.88 -0.91 13.87
C GLY A 369 -33.25 -2.19 14.41
N PRO A 370 -33.92 -3.35 14.31
CA PRO A 370 -33.37 -4.61 14.83
C PRO A 370 -32.08 -5.00 14.08
N PRO A 371 -31.13 -5.67 14.74
CA PRO A 371 -29.86 -6.05 14.13
C PRO A 371 -30.09 -7.04 12.98
N LEU A 372 -29.53 -6.72 11.81
CA LEU A 372 -29.55 -7.60 10.64
C LEU A 372 -28.64 -8.81 10.91
N ALA A 373 -29.27 -9.98 10.94
CA ALA A 373 -28.60 -11.27 11.08
C ALA A 373 -27.71 -11.55 9.86
N SER A 374 -26.56 -12.16 10.17
CA SER A 374 -25.39 -12.39 9.33
C SER A 374 -25.69 -13.14 8.03
N ALA A 375 -25.07 -12.68 6.93
CA ALA A 375 -25.03 -13.38 5.66
C ALA A 375 -24.32 -14.74 5.82
N SER A 376 -25.05 -15.82 5.57
CA SER A 376 -24.50 -17.17 5.49
C SER A 376 -23.65 -17.34 4.23
N ARG A 377 -22.48 -17.96 4.37
CA ARG A 377 -21.58 -18.29 3.25
C ARG A 377 -22.29 -19.21 2.25
N LEU A 378 -22.26 -18.86 0.97
CA LEU A 378 -22.67 -19.73 -0.13
C LEU A 378 -21.69 -20.91 -0.25
N SER A 379 -22.22 -22.12 -0.35
CA SER A 379 -21.46 -23.37 -0.46
C SER A 379 -20.85 -23.59 -1.86
N PRO A 380 -19.77 -24.40 -1.98
CA PRO A 380 -18.96 -24.55 -3.20
C PRO A 380 -19.67 -25.20 -4.40
N ASP A 381 -20.85 -25.79 -4.22
CA ASP A 381 -21.51 -26.63 -5.23
C ASP A 381 -22.24 -25.84 -6.34
N ARG A 382 -22.06 -24.52 -6.42
CA ARG A 382 -22.66 -23.67 -7.49
C ARG A 382 -21.68 -23.13 -8.53
N GLN A 383 -20.40 -23.50 -8.49
CA GLN A 383 -19.47 -23.19 -9.58
C GLN A 383 -19.45 -24.33 -10.61
N GLY A 384 -20.49 -24.34 -11.45
CA GLY A 384 -20.66 -25.30 -12.53
C GLY A 384 -19.72 -25.06 -13.71
N ALA A 385 -19.17 -26.17 -14.18
CA ALA A 385 -18.20 -26.34 -15.26
C ALA A 385 -18.63 -25.74 -16.62
N ARG A 386 -17.67 -25.13 -17.33
CA ARG A 386 -17.73 -25.01 -18.80
C ARG A 386 -16.80 -26.04 -19.41
N GLY A 387 -17.44 -27.05 -19.99
CA GLY A 387 -16.81 -28.16 -20.67
C GLY A 387 -16.16 -27.79 -22.00
N THR A 388 -15.14 -28.57 -22.30
CA THR A 388 -14.40 -28.70 -23.54
C THR A 388 -15.23 -29.31 -24.67
N GLY A 389 -15.10 -28.74 -25.87
CA GLY A 389 -14.91 -29.48 -27.12
C GLY A 389 -16.15 -29.99 -27.89
N SER A 390 -16.34 -29.45 -29.09
CA SER A 390 -16.73 -30.25 -30.27
C SER A 390 -16.51 -29.47 -31.57
N ASN A 391 -15.68 -30.05 -32.44
CA ASN A 391 -15.47 -29.70 -33.84
C ASN A 391 -16.77 -29.83 -34.65
N ALA A 392 -17.03 -28.89 -35.56
CA ALA A 392 -17.88 -29.09 -36.74
C ALA A 392 -17.44 -28.16 -37.89
N PRO A 393 -17.59 -28.58 -39.16
CA PRO A 393 -16.84 -28.04 -40.29
C PRO A 393 -17.46 -26.77 -40.91
N ALA A 394 -16.61 -26.04 -41.63
CA ALA A 394 -16.93 -24.85 -42.39
C ALA A 394 -17.99 -25.10 -43.46
N ALA A 395 -19.04 -24.28 -43.46
CA ALA A 395 -19.98 -24.14 -44.56
C ALA A 395 -19.78 -22.77 -45.19
N GLU A 396 -19.38 -22.76 -46.47
CA GLU A 396 -19.41 -21.60 -47.35
C GLU A 396 -20.80 -20.97 -47.36
N ARG A 397 -20.85 -19.64 -47.22
CA ARG A 397 -21.99 -18.83 -47.66
C ARG A 397 -21.48 -17.74 -48.57
N GLN A 398 -21.75 -17.91 -49.86
CA GLN A 398 -21.78 -16.85 -50.87
C GLN A 398 -22.89 -15.85 -50.50
N GLY A 399 -22.57 -14.57 -50.56
CA GLY A 399 -23.51 -13.45 -50.49
C GLY A 399 -23.14 -12.40 -51.55
N PRO A 400 -24.11 -11.77 -52.22
CA PRO A 400 -23.88 -11.10 -53.49
C PRO A 400 -23.36 -9.68 -53.35
N GLU A 401 -22.46 -9.33 -54.28
CA GLU A 401 -22.10 -7.95 -54.62
C GLU A 401 -23.35 -7.14 -54.98
N THR A 402 -23.44 -5.93 -54.45
CA THR A 402 -24.32 -4.90 -55.02
C THR A 402 -23.46 -3.69 -55.36
N GLN A 403 -23.25 -3.49 -56.65
CA GLN A 403 -22.79 -2.23 -57.22
C GLN A 403 -23.92 -1.20 -57.14
N ARG A 404 -23.63 -0.01 -56.62
CA ARG A 404 -24.05 1.29 -57.16
C ARG A 404 -23.32 2.43 -56.48
#